data_AF-A0A832GUI5-F1
#
_entry.id   AF-A0A832GUI5-F1
#
_cell.length_a   1.000
_cell.length_b   1.000
_cell.length_c   1.000
_cell.angle_alpha   90.00
_cell.angle_beta   90.00
_cell.angle_gamma   90.00
#
_symmetry.space_group_name_H-M   'P 1'
#
loop_
_entity.id
_entity.type
_entity.pdbx_description
1 polymer ?
#
loop_
_entity_poly.entity_id
_entity_poly.type
_entity_poly.pdbx_seq_one_letter_code
_entity_poly.pdbx_strand_id
1 'polypeptide(L)'
;MKKLILIFAFLIVLISFSSVSAQREVPENPDGYYELMFNKLISGNEYMASGNEPFWNLDIDTEGNLVFTRAEVNTPLTIPAADLKMSTRGKIISFSNSEQKFKVEFKRGKCFDDMSGNQFDYKVTVTYDGKKYSGCG
;
A
#
# COMPACT_ATOMS: atom_id res chain seq x y z
N MET A 1 48.42 50.71 -36.06
CA MET A 1 47.32 51.05 -35.13
C MET A 1 46.26 49.97 -35.26
N LYS A 2 46.32 48.96 -34.37
CA LYS A 2 45.29 48.63 -33.38
C LYS A 2 43.88 48.38 -33.98
N LYS A 3 43.48 47.10 -33.91
CA LYS A 3 42.14 46.52 -33.72
C LYS A 3 41.77 45.50 -34.80
N LEU A 4 42.38 44.32 -34.72
CA LEU A 4 41.78 43.09 -35.25
C LEU A 4 42.12 41.93 -34.31
N ILE A 5 41.64 42.06 -33.07
CA ILE A 5 41.68 41.02 -32.05
C ILE A 5 40.21 40.68 -31.74
N LEU A 6 39.92 39.39 -31.57
CA LEU A 6 38.69 38.78 -31.07
C LEU A 6 37.56 38.51 -32.07
N ILE A 7 37.78 37.55 -32.98
CA ILE A 7 36.73 36.60 -33.38
C ILE A 7 37.28 35.19 -33.13
N PHE A 8 37.58 34.90 -31.87
CA PHE A 8 37.97 33.56 -31.39
C PHE A 8 37.33 33.36 -30.01
N ALA A 9 36.00 33.45 -29.97
CA ALA A 9 35.22 33.13 -28.77
C ALA A 9 33.87 32.48 -29.13
N PHE A 10 33.79 31.85 -30.32
CA PHE A 10 32.68 30.98 -30.71
C PHE A 10 32.99 29.51 -30.38
N LEU A 11 33.72 29.29 -29.29
CA LEU A 11 33.89 27.97 -28.67
C LEU A 11 33.47 28.02 -27.21
N ILE A 12 32.40 28.78 -26.91
CA ILE A 12 31.56 28.44 -25.78
C ILE A 12 30.74 27.22 -26.23
N VAL A 13 31.41 26.06 -26.32
CA VAL A 13 30.73 24.79 -26.11
C VAL A 13 30.30 24.85 -24.65
N LEU A 14 29.14 25.48 -24.43
CA LEU A 14 28.26 25.16 -23.33
C LEU A 14 28.08 23.66 -23.45
N ILE A 15 28.93 22.90 -22.77
CA ILE A 15 28.58 21.59 -22.27
C ILE A 15 27.48 21.92 -21.28
N SER A 16 26.28 22.09 -21.84
CA SER A 16 25.04 21.96 -21.13
C SER A 16 25.14 20.56 -20.55
N PHE A 17 25.64 20.47 -19.31
CA PHE A 17 25.23 19.41 -18.43
C PHE A 17 23.72 19.60 -18.33
N SER A 18 23.01 18.99 -19.29
CA SER A 18 21.61 18.70 -19.15
C SER A 18 21.57 17.90 -17.88
N SER A 19 21.15 18.55 -16.79
CA SER A 19 20.76 17.87 -15.58
C SER A 19 19.75 16.84 -16.06
N VAL A 20 20.16 15.58 -16.19
CA VAL A 20 19.23 14.47 -16.26
C VAL A 20 18.56 14.53 -14.90
N SER A 21 17.45 15.27 -14.81
CA SER A 21 16.52 15.09 -13.73
C SER A 21 16.04 13.67 -13.91
N ALA A 22 16.65 12.76 -13.16
CA ALA A 22 16.03 11.49 -12.87
C ALA A 22 14.76 11.84 -12.09
N GLN A 23 13.69 12.23 -12.80
CA GLN A 23 12.34 12.07 -12.28
C GLN A 23 12.23 10.57 -12.03
N ARG A 24 12.41 10.19 -10.75
CA ARG A 24 12.05 8.88 -10.27
C ARG A 24 10.57 8.76 -10.55
N GLU A 25 10.21 7.98 -11.57
CA GLU A 25 8.81 7.64 -11.83
C GLU A 25 8.27 7.08 -10.52
N VAL A 26 7.30 7.78 -9.92
CA VAL A 26 6.53 7.21 -8.83
C VAL A 26 5.79 6.04 -9.48
N PRO A 27 6.03 4.78 -9.06
CA PRO A 27 5.32 3.66 -9.66
C PRO A 27 3.83 3.99 -9.57
N GLU A 28 3.17 3.89 -10.71
CA GLU A 28 1.73 4.09 -10.77
C GLU A 28 1.11 3.21 -9.67
N ASN A 29 0.12 3.71 -8.94
CA ASN A 29 -0.61 2.94 -7.93
C ASN A 29 -1.98 2.51 -8.50
N PRO A 30 -2.03 1.72 -9.59
CA PRO A 30 -3.29 1.33 -10.21
C PRO A 30 -4.18 0.50 -9.27
N ASP A 31 -3.58 -0.02 -8.20
CA ASP A 31 -4.17 -1.09 -7.40
C ASP A 31 -4.58 -0.61 -5.99
N GLY A 32 -4.14 0.57 -5.52
CA GLY A 32 -4.45 1.08 -4.18
C GLY A 32 -3.60 0.48 -3.06
N TYR A 33 -2.60 -0.34 -3.39
CA TYR A 33 -1.70 -0.98 -2.42
C TYR A 33 -0.90 0.06 -1.64
N TYR A 34 -0.29 1.02 -2.36
CA TYR A 34 0.44 2.11 -1.74
C TYR A 34 -0.47 3.01 -0.92
N GLU A 35 -1.76 3.10 -1.25
CA GLU A 35 -2.69 3.90 -0.45
C GLU A 35 -2.94 3.25 0.91
N LEU A 36 -3.16 1.93 0.95
CA LEU A 36 -3.31 1.20 2.22
C LEU A 36 -2.04 1.24 3.07
N MET A 37 -0.87 1.01 2.45
CA MET A 37 0.42 1.08 3.13
C MET A 37 0.74 2.49 3.61
N PHE A 38 0.48 3.51 2.79
CA PHE A 38 0.68 4.90 3.17
C PHE A 38 -0.25 5.28 4.31
N ASN A 39 -1.54 4.91 4.23
CA ASN A 39 -2.52 5.16 5.29
C ASN A 39 -2.08 4.55 6.61
N LYS A 40 -1.64 3.28 6.62
CA LYS A 40 -1.05 2.65 7.82
C LYS A 40 0.10 3.49 8.39
N LEU A 41 1.03 3.92 7.54
CA LEU A 41 2.20 4.68 7.96
C LEU A 41 1.84 6.05 8.54
N ILE A 42 0.91 6.78 7.92
CA ILE A 42 0.54 8.13 8.35
C ILE A 42 -0.42 8.14 9.55
N SER A 43 -1.24 7.10 9.72
CA SER A 43 -2.14 6.97 10.86
C SER A 43 -1.43 6.48 12.12
N GLY A 44 -0.21 5.93 11.97
CA GLY A 44 0.53 5.31 13.05
C GLY A 44 -0.10 4.01 13.53
N ASN A 45 -0.94 3.37 12.69
CA ASN A 45 -1.58 2.11 13.04
C ASN A 45 -0.56 0.97 13.05
N GLU A 46 -0.64 0.13 14.08
CA GLU A 46 0.20 -1.07 14.20
C GLU A 46 -0.07 -2.06 13.06
N TYR A 47 -1.34 -2.16 12.63
CA TYR A 47 -1.83 -3.07 11.60
C TYR A 47 -2.55 -2.30 10.48
N MET A 48 -2.62 -2.90 9.28
CA MET A 48 -3.45 -2.35 8.19
C MET A 48 -4.93 -2.39 8.51
N ALA A 49 -5.38 -3.42 9.23
CA ALA A 49 -6.76 -3.55 9.66
C ALA A 49 -6.87 -4.47 10.88
N SER A 50 -7.90 -4.27 11.68
CA SER A 50 -8.22 -5.13 12.81
C SER A 50 -9.72 -5.16 13.06
N GLY A 51 -10.16 -6.14 13.85
CA GLY A 51 -11.53 -6.18 14.37
C GLY A 51 -11.59 -6.87 15.73
N ASN A 52 -12.62 -6.51 16.50
CA ASN A 52 -12.70 -6.87 17.91
C ASN A 52 -13.43 -8.19 18.16
N GLU A 53 -14.43 -8.55 17.34
CA GLU A 53 -15.22 -9.77 17.53
C GLU A 53 -15.44 -10.58 16.23
N PRO A 54 -14.91 -11.82 16.15
CA PRO A 54 -13.82 -12.34 16.98
C PRO A 54 -12.56 -11.46 16.81
N PHE A 55 -11.62 -11.48 17.76
CA PHE A 55 -10.43 -10.62 17.64
C PHE A 55 -9.48 -11.09 16.52
N TRP A 56 -9.10 -10.16 15.63
CA TRP A 56 -8.19 -10.42 14.51
C TRP A 56 -7.41 -9.17 14.09
N ASN A 57 -6.23 -9.41 13.52
CA ASN A 57 -5.39 -8.38 12.91
C ASN A 57 -4.96 -8.84 11.50
N LEU A 58 -4.84 -7.88 10.59
CA LEU A 58 -4.33 -8.08 9.24
C LEU A 58 -3.24 -7.06 8.97
N ASP A 59 -2.12 -7.54 8.46
CA ASP A 59 -0.99 -6.68 8.18
C ASP A 59 -0.15 -7.16 6.99
N ILE A 60 0.79 -6.32 6.57
CA ILE A 60 1.84 -6.65 5.63
C ILE A 60 3.19 -6.62 6.35
N ASP A 61 3.95 -7.72 6.25
CA ASP A 61 5.29 -7.81 6.81
C ASP A 61 6.33 -7.05 5.96
N THR A 62 7.59 -7.08 6.39
CA THR A 62 8.69 -6.39 5.71
C THR A 62 9.02 -6.93 4.32
N GLU A 63 8.59 -8.15 4.01
CA GLU A 63 8.78 -8.82 2.72
C GLU A 63 7.57 -8.61 1.78
N GLY A 64 6.51 -7.95 2.27
CA GLY A 64 5.29 -7.71 1.51
C GLY A 64 4.25 -8.83 1.65
N ASN A 65 4.48 -9.83 2.49
CA ASN A 65 3.52 -10.91 2.70
C ASN A 65 2.36 -10.42 3.55
N LEU A 66 1.17 -10.91 3.25
CA LEU A 66 -0.02 -10.61 4.03
C LEU A 66 -0.09 -11.56 5.23
N VAL A 67 -0.15 -11.01 6.43
CA VAL A 67 -0.18 -11.75 7.70
C VAL A 67 -1.54 -11.54 8.36
N PHE A 68 -2.28 -12.63 8.53
CA PHE A 68 -3.59 -12.65 9.18
C PHE A 68 -3.51 -13.42 10.50
N THR A 69 -3.72 -12.70 11.61
CA THR A 69 -3.66 -13.24 12.97
C THR A 69 -5.05 -13.23 13.59
N ARG A 70 -5.37 -14.28 14.35
CA ARG A 70 -6.66 -14.45 15.04
C ARG A 70 -6.40 -14.85 16.48
N ALA A 71 -7.14 -14.29 17.43
CA ALA A 71 -6.95 -14.64 18.84
C ALA A 71 -7.24 -16.13 19.15
N GLU A 72 -8.10 -16.78 18.36
CA GLU A 72 -8.44 -18.19 18.51
C GLU A 72 -7.31 -19.16 18.08
N VAL A 73 -6.29 -18.68 17.37
CA VAL A 73 -5.25 -19.51 16.73
C VAL A 73 -3.87 -18.92 16.94
N ASN A 74 -2.97 -19.67 17.59
CA ASN A 74 -1.62 -19.19 17.93
C ASN A 74 -0.68 -19.03 16.71
N THR A 75 -1.04 -19.60 15.56
CA THR A 75 -0.23 -19.52 14.34
C THR A 75 -0.89 -18.56 13.34
N PRO A 76 -0.19 -17.49 12.93
CA PRO A 76 -0.66 -16.60 11.87
C PRO A 76 -0.81 -17.35 10.54
N LEU A 77 -1.76 -16.91 9.73
CA LEU A 77 -1.81 -17.26 8.31
C LEU A 77 -0.96 -16.25 7.54
N THR A 78 0.14 -16.71 6.96
CA THR A 78 0.99 -15.89 6.09
C THR A 78 0.75 -16.27 4.64
N ILE A 79 0.44 -15.27 3.82
CA ILE A 79 0.19 -15.43 2.39
C ILE A 79 1.31 -14.73 1.64
N PRO A 80 2.15 -15.48 0.90
CA PRO A 80 3.23 -14.89 0.14
C PRO A 80 2.73 -13.81 -0.81
N ALA A 81 3.47 -12.70 -0.90
CA ALA A 81 3.12 -11.60 -1.81
C ALA A 81 2.92 -12.10 -3.26
N ALA A 82 3.72 -13.08 -3.69
CA ALA A 82 3.64 -13.69 -5.02
C ALA A 82 2.31 -14.42 -5.30
N ASP A 83 1.62 -14.88 -4.26
CA ASP A 83 0.36 -15.63 -4.39
C ASP A 83 -0.86 -14.71 -4.28
N LEU A 84 -0.66 -13.44 -3.87
CA LEU A 84 -1.73 -12.48 -3.72
C LEU A 84 -2.21 -11.99 -5.09
N LYS A 85 -3.49 -12.21 -5.35
CA LYS A 85 -4.17 -11.57 -6.48
C LYS A 85 -4.87 -10.33 -5.99
N MET A 86 -4.45 -9.19 -6.53
CA MET A 86 -5.05 -7.90 -6.23
C MET A 86 -6.09 -7.53 -7.29
N SER A 87 -7.19 -6.92 -6.85
CA SER A 87 -8.16 -6.33 -7.77
C SER A 87 -8.71 -5.04 -7.21
N THR A 88 -8.83 -4.04 -8.08
CA THR A 88 -9.58 -2.81 -7.83
C THR A 88 -10.89 -2.87 -8.61
N ARG A 89 -12.01 -2.90 -7.89
CA ARG A 89 -13.34 -2.82 -8.50
C ARG A 89 -14.18 -1.78 -7.79
N GLY A 90 -14.39 -0.64 -8.44
CA GLY A 90 -15.02 0.51 -7.81
C GLY A 90 -14.13 1.05 -6.68
N LYS A 91 -14.70 1.23 -5.48
CA LYS A 91 -14.00 1.68 -4.26
C LYS A 91 -13.59 0.54 -3.32
N ILE A 92 -13.44 -0.66 -3.89
CA ILE A 92 -13.08 -1.87 -3.15
C ILE A 92 -11.72 -2.35 -3.64
N ILE A 93 -10.78 -2.47 -2.70
CA ILE A 93 -9.50 -3.13 -2.91
C ILE A 93 -9.65 -4.55 -2.38
N SER A 94 -9.19 -5.56 -3.12
CA SER A 94 -9.27 -6.95 -2.67
C SER A 94 -7.99 -7.71 -2.87
N PHE A 95 -7.67 -8.56 -1.89
CA PHE A 95 -6.62 -9.57 -1.95
C PHE A 95 -7.26 -10.94 -1.93
N SER A 96 -6.76 -11.88 -2.71
CA SER A 96 -7.26 -13.25 -2.65
C SER A 96 -6.18 -14.29 -2.92
N ASN A 97 -6.34 -15.44 -2.28
CA ASN A 97 -5.58 -16.65 -2.56
C ASN A 97 -6.60 -17.82 -2.62
N SER A 98 -6.76 -18.42 -3.79
CA SER A 98 -7.72 -19.50 -4.01
C SER A 98 -7.30 -20.81 -3.37
N GLU A 99 -6.00 -21.07 -3.26
CA GLU A 99 -5.46 -22.29 -2.64
C GLU A 99 -5.78 -22.33 -1.14
N GLN A 100 -5.72 -21.17 -0.48
CA GLN A 100 -5.96 -20.99 0.94
C GLN A 100 -7.36 -20.44 1.26
N LYS A 101 -8.27 -20.37 0.26
CA LYS A 101 -9.65 -19.87 0.39
C LYS A 101 -9.76 -18.55 1.16
N PHE A 102 -8.80 -17.67 0.91
CA PHE A 102 -8.65 -16.41 1.62
C PHE A 102 -9.03 -15.24 0.73
N LYS A 103 -9.77 -14.28 1.28
CA LYS A 103 -10.14 -13.04 0.60
C LYS A 103 -10.20 -11.89 1.61
N VAL A 104 -9.66 -10.74 1.25
CA VAL A 104 -9.86 -9.47 1.98
C VAL A 104 -10.51 -8.47 1.07
N GLU A 105 -11.44 -7.69 1.62
CA GLU A 105 -12.09 -6.58 0.92
C GLU A 105 -12.00 -5.32 1.78
N PHE A 106 -11.32 -4.30 1.27
CA PHE A 106 -11.27 -2.96 1.84
C PHE A 106 -12.27 -2.08 1.11
N LYS A 107 -13.36 -1.72 1.77
CA LYS A 107 -14.37 -0.83 1.21
C LYS A 107 -14.21 0.56 1.81
N ARG A 108 -13.91 1.55 0.96
CA ARG A 108 -13.76 2.94 1.42
C ARG A 108 -15.06 3.48 2.04
N GLY A 109 -14.96 4.11 3.20
CA GLY A 109 -16.04 4.71 3.96
C GLY A 109 -15.71 4.73 5.46
N LYS A 110 -16.33 5.65 6.20
CA LYS A 110 -16.13 5.77 7.65
C LYS A 110 -16.40 4.43 8.34
N CYS A 111 -15.40 3.92 9.05
CA CYS A 111 -15.51 2.78 9.94
C CYS A 111 -15.18 3.26 11.35
N PHE A 112 -15.95 2.83 12.34
CA PHE A 112 -15.67 3.13 13.74
C PHE A 112 -15.35 1.82 14.43
N ASP A 113 -14.18 1.76 15.05
CA ASP A 113 -13.84 0.69 15.98
C ASP A 113 -14.81 0.76 17.16
N ASP A 114 -15.54 -0.32 17.40
CA ASP A 114 -16.59 -0.39 18.41
C ASP A 114 -16.07 -0.43 19.86
N MET A 115 -14.78 -0.72 20.06
CA MET A 115 -14.12 -0.71 21.36
C MET A 115 -13.45 0.63 21.66
N SER A 116 -12.71 1.21 20.71
CA SER A 116 -11.97 2.46 20.93
C SER A 116 -12.74 3.73 20.51
N GLY A 117 -13.72 3.59 19.61
CA GLY A 117 -14.41 4.72 18.97
C GLY A 117 -13.60 5.40 17.87
N ASN A 118 -12.39 4.92 17.58
CA ASN A 118 -11.52 5.51 16.55
C ASN A 118 -12.17 5.39 15.15
N GLN A 119 -12.06 6.46 14.37
CA GLN A 119 -12.54 6.48 12.99
C GLN A 119 -11.43 6.08 12.02
N PHE A 120 -11.75 5.18 11.11
CA PHE A 120 -10.91 4.70 10.02
C PHE A 120 -11.60 4.93 8.67
N ASP A 121 -10.82 4.89 7.59
CA ASP A 121 -11.29 5.22 6.24
C ASP A 121 -11.80 4.01 5.44
N TYR A 122 -11.57 2.79 5.95
CA TYR A 122 -12.02 1.55 5.33
C TYR A 122 -12.77 0.68 6.31
N LYS A 123 -13.89 0.14 5.83
CA LYS A 123 -14.49 -1.07 6.39
C LYS A 123 -13.84 -2.27 5.74
N VAL A 124 -13.29 -3.15 6.55
CA VAL A 124 -12.52 -4.31 6.09
C VAL A 124 -13.30 -5.59 6.38
N THR A 125 -13.34 -6.48 5.40
CA THR A 125 -13.92 -7.82 5.55
C THR A 125 -12.92 -8.87 5.11
N VAL A 126 -12.50 -9.72 6.04
CA VAL A 126 -11.70 -10.91 5.74
C VAL A 126 -12.63 -12.11 5.66
N THR A 127 -12.53 -12.91 4.61
CA THR A 127 -13.18 -14.22 4.47
C THR A 127 -12.09 -15.27 4.40
N TYR A 128 -12.10 -16.21 5.35
CA TYR A 128 -11.15 -17.31 5.41
C TYR A 128 -11.87 -18.60 5.80
N ASP A 129 -11.72 -19.64 4.99
CA ASP A 129 -12.40 -20.93 5.17
C ASP A 129 -13.92 -20.80 5.41
N GLY A 130 -14.56 -19.85 4.74
CA GLY A 130 -16.00 -19.58 4.86
C GLY A 130 -16.42 -18.78 6.11
N LYS A 131 -15.51 -18.54 7.06
CA LYS A 131 -15.74 -17.61 8.19
C LYS A 131 -15.45 -16.18 7.74
N LYS A 132 -16.30 -15.23 8.19
CA LYS A 132 -16.14 -13.81 7.91
C LYS A 132 -15.72 -13.06 9.17
N TYR A 133 -14.82 -12.11 8.98
CA TYR A 133 -14.29 -11.23 10.01
C TYR A 133 -14.50 -9.79 9.52
N SER A 134 -15.15 -8.95 10.34
CA SER A 134 -15.40 -7.55 10.01
C SER A 134 -14.58 -6.66 10.94
N GLY A 135 -14.14 -5.52 10.41
CA GLY A 135 -13.30 -4.59 11.16
C GLY A 135 -13.02 -3.31 10.38
N CYS A 136 -12.02 -2.57 10.84
CA CYS A 136 -11.65 -1.26 10.32
C CYS A 136 -10.17 -1.21 9.91
N GLY A 137 -9.83 -0.30 8.99
CA GLY A 137 -8.48 -0.07 8.50
C GLY A 137 -8.32 1.30 7.84
#